data_AF-A0A2T5H4L5-F1
#
_entry.id   AF-A0A2T5H4L5-F1
#
_cell.length_a   1.000
_cell.length_b   1.000
_cell.length_c   1.000
_cell.angle_alpha   90.00
_cell.angle_beta   90.00
_cell.angle_gamma   90.00
#
_symmetry.space_group_name_H-M   'P 1'
#
loop_
_entity.id
_entity.type
_entity.pdbx_description
1 polymer ?
#
loop_
_entity_poly.entity_id
_entity_poly.type
_entity_poly.pdbx_seq_one_letter_code
_entity_poly.pdbx_strand_id
1 'polypeptide(L)'
;MSQRSLFTKRPTSKSAFFRQYDALAKTRLSKNFILRDFLFSTQSVVLGLSNYPEHPEHVILAGKALCEKVLEPILEHFGQFAVTFAYQSRETLEHRWSPEKRQANRYSSNPHQWDRGTFGKAIYARVDILPFCVEDGLVTKKEFGKWCMYKLDIDLLMHWHRGNIFCITISPRPRRAWIEWGDTSLNQPKRTDLMGTRYWQEIYPTLPEHERPRFAPSCTGGSLQWCGD
;
A
#
# COMPACT_ATOMS: atom_id res chain seq x y z
N MET A 1 4.68 30.79 -0.78
CA MET A 1 5.01 30.80 0.65
C MET A 1 5.56 29.43 1.02
N SER A 2 6.81 29.35 1.49
CA SER A 2 7.41 28.06 1.91
C SER A 2 6.73 27.60 3.21
N GLN A 3 5.93 26.53 3.13
CA GLN A 3 5.46 25.84 4.33
C GLN A 3 6.71 25.29 5.05
N ARG A 4 7.07 25.88 6.19
CA ARG A 4 8.07 25.29 7.08
C ARG A 4 7.57 23.90 7.47
N SER A 5 8.37 22.86 7.21
CA SER A 5 8.04 21.49 7.61
C SER A 5 7.74 21.45 9.12
N LEU A 6 6.56 20.94 9.47
CA LEU A 6 6.14 20.74 10.86
C LEU A 6 6.97 19.66 11.57
N PHE A 7 7.73 18.86 10.81
CA PHE A 7 8.54 17.76 11.34
C PHE A 7 9.99 17.94 10.86
N THR A 8 10.82 18.56 11.69
CA THR A 8 12.27 18.70 11.48
C THR A 8 13.01 17.38 11.73
N LYS A 9 14.34 17.34 11.45
CA LYS A 9 15.26 16.24 11.81
C LYS A 9 14.96 15.65 13.19
N ARG A 10 15.07 14.32 13.32
CA ARG A 10 14.86 13.55 14.56
C ARG A 10 15.54 14.24 15.76
N PRO A 11 14.79 14.67 16.79
CA PRO A 11 15.32 15.30 18.00
C PRO A 11 16.31 14.39 18.73
N THR A 12 17.33 15.00 19.34
CA THR A 12 18.31 14.30 20.17
C THR A 12 17.74 13.87 21.53
N SER A 13 16.82 14.65 22.08
CA SER A 13 16.14 14.32 23.34
C SER A 13 15.02 13.30 23.14
N LYS A 14 15.03 12.22 23.94
CA LYS A 14 13.96 11.21 23.94
C LYS A 14 12.59 11.81 24.18
N SER A 15 12.46 12.76 25.11
CA SER A 15 11.17 13.38 25.41
C SER A 15 10.67 14.28 24.27
N ALA A 16 11.57 14.98 23.59
CA ALA A 16 11.25 15.78 22.41
C ALA A 16 10.85 14.89 21.22
N PHE A 17 11.59 13.79 21.00
CA PHE A 17 11.27 12.83 19.95
C PHE A 17 9.92 12.15 20.20
N PHE A 18 9.64 11.75 21.45
CA PHE A 18 8.32 11.23 21.83
C PHE A 18 7.20 12.21 21.49
N ARG A 19 7.30 13.48 21.90
CA ARG A 19 6.28 14.50 21.61
C ARG A 19 6.10 14.71 20.10
N GLN A 20 7.19 14.76 19.35
CA GLN A 20 7.14 14.92 17.91
C GLN A 20 6.47 13.71 17.23
N TYR A 21 6.79 12.49 17.66
CA TYR A 21 6.22 11.28 17.08
C TYR A 21 4.74 11.12 17.47
N ASP A 22 4.37 11.42 18.71
CA ASP A 22 2.97 11.39 19.14
C ASP A 22 2.13 12.41 18.37
N ALA A 23 2.64 13.63 18.15
CA ALA A 23 1.99 14.65 17.32
C ALA A 23 1.85 14.19 15.85
N LEU A 24 2.91 13.63 15.26
CA LEU A 24 2.87 13.07 13.91
C LEU A 24 1.79 11.98 13.79
N ALA A 25 1.79 11.02 14.72
CA ALA A 25 0.86 9.90 14.71
C ALA A 25 -0.61 10.33 14.85
N LYS A 26 -0.88 11.47 15.51
CA LYS A 26 -2.24 12.04 15.64
C LYS A 26 -2.70 12.83 14.40
N THR A 27 -1.87 12.96 13.36
CA THR A 27 -2.25 13.63 12.12
C THR A 27 -3.44 12.93 11.48
N ARG A 28 -4.53 13.67 11.27
CA ARG A 28 -5.73 13.17 10.59
C ARG A 28 -5.45 13.00 9.10
N LEU A 29 -5.70 11.79 8.60
CA LEU A 29 -5.52 11.45 7.18
C LEU A 29 -6.84 11.54 6.42
N SER A 30 -7.95 11.18 7.05
CA SER A 30 -9.30 11.31 6.46
C SER A 30 -10.37 11.39 7.54
N LYS A 31 -11.64 11.14 7.19
CA LYS A 31 -12.75 11.14 8.16
C LYS A 31 -12.53 10.11 9.26
N ASN A 32 -12.12 8.89 8.92
CA ASN A 32 -12.07 7.74 9.82
C ASN A 32 -10.65 7.28 10.18
N PHE A 33 -9.60 7.89 9.61
CA PHE A 33 -8.22 7.44 9.78
C PHE A 33 -7.26 8.54 10.24
N ILE A 34 -6.35 8.17 11.15
CA ILE A 34 -5.19 8.97 11.57
C ILE A 34 -3.90 8.22 11.21
N LEU A 35 -2.76 8.93 11.21
CA LEU A 35 -1.50 8.32 10.79
C LEU A 35 -1.06 7.15 11.69
N ARG A 36 -1.43 7.15 12.98
CA ARG A 36 -1.14 6.06 13.92
C ARG A 36 -1.62 4.69 13.43
N ASP A 37 -2.74 4.65 12.73
CA ASP A 37 -3.34 3.41 12.22
C ASP A 37 -2.40 2.69 11.24
N PHE A 38 -1.41 3.40 10.70
CA PHE A 38 -0.46 2.91 9.69
C PHE A 38 0.98 2.79 10.19
N LEU A 39 1.28 3.17 11.44
CA LEU A 39 2.66 3.25 11.95
C LEU A 39 3.13 2.02 12.73
N PHE A 40 2.24 1.05 13.00
CA PHE A 40 2.65 -0.17 13.69
C PHE A 40 3.43 -1.11 12.75
N SER A 41 4.56 -1.63 13.25
CA SER A 41 5.35 -2.65 12.57
C SER A 41 5.88 -3.66 13.59
N THR A 42 5.46 -4.92 13.46
CA THR A 42 5.97 -6.04 14.26
C THR A 42 7.49 -6.17 14.14
N GLN A 43 8.04 -5.97 12.94
CA GLN A 43 9.48 -6.05 12.72
C GLN A 43 10.24 -4.94 13.48
N SER A 44 9.75 -3.69 13.43
CA SER A 44 10.35 -2.60 14.20
C SER A 44 10.32 -2.87 15.70
N VAL A 45 9.19 -3.39 16.21
CA VAL A 45 9.04 -3.76 17.63
C VAL A 45 10.05 -4.84 18.02
N VAL A 46 10.13 -5.95 17.28
CA VAL A 46 11.04 -7.07 17.58
C VAL A 46 12.50 -6.64 17.53
N LEU A 47 12.87 -5.73 16.62
CA LEU A 47 14.24 -5.23 16.50
C LEU A 47 14.56 -4.09 17.47
N GLY A 48 13.58 -3.55 18.21
CA GLY A 48 13.76 -2.36 19.04
C GLY A 48 14.08 -1.10 18.23
N LEU A 49 13.67 -1.05 16.96
CA LEU A 49 13.92 0.06 16.04
C LEU A 49 12.69 0.96 15.95
N SER A 50 12.92 2.24 15.64
CA SER A 50 11.83 3.18 15.45
C SER A 50 11.21 3.04 14.06
N ASN A 51 9.88 3.00 14.00
CA ASN A 51 9.14 3.10 12.74
C ASN A 51 8.84 4.55 12.30
N TYR A 52 9.58 5.53 12.84
CA TYR A 52 9.40 6.94 12.50
C TYR A 52 9.79 7.22 11.04
N PRO A 53 8.99 7.99 10.27
CA PRO A 53 9.31 8.31 8.89
C PRO A 53 10.57 9.14 8.66
N GLU A 54 11.28 8.91 7.56
CA GLU A 54 12.39 9.77 7.12
C GLU A 54 11.87 11.07 6.51
N HIS A 55 10.77 11.01 5.74
CA HIS A 55 10.06 12.17 5.19
C HIS A 55 8.58 12.16 5.62
N PRO A 56 8.26 12.62 6.85
CA PRO A 56 6.91 12.57 7.41
C PRO A 56 5.83 13.22 6.55
N GLU A 57 6.15 14.33 5.87
CA GLU A 57 5.24 15.01 4.96
C GLU A 57 4.84 14.14 3.77
N HIS A 58 5.77 13.33 3.24
CA HIS A 58 5.47 12.42 2.13
C HIS A 58 4.57 11.28 2.61
N VAL A 59 4.84 10.73 3.80
CA VAL A 59 3.97 9.72 4.42
C VAL A 59 2.57 10.25 4.68
N ILE A 60 2.42 11.50 5.14
CA ILE A 60 1.11 12.12 5.34
C ILE A 60 0.37 12.25 4.01
N LEU A 61 1.01 12.76 2.96
CA LEU A 61 0.38 12.91 1.64
C LEU A 61 -0.03 11.55 1.06
N ALA A 62 0.83 10.54 1.20
CA ALA A 62 0.57 9.18 0.75
C ALA A 62 -0.59 8.54 1.53
N GLY A 63 -0.59 8.69 2.86
CA GLY A 63 -1.65 8.23 3.75
C GLY A 63 -2.99 8.90 3.46
N LYS A 64 -3.01 10.21 3.24
CA LYS A 64 -4.23 10.95 2.84
C LYS A 64 -4.83 10.40 1.55
N ALA A 65 -4.01 10.28 0.51
CA ALA A 65 -4.46 9.76 -0.78
C ALA A 65 -4.97 8.32 -0.68
N LEU A 66 -4.27 7.46 0.07
CA LEU A 66 -4.69 6.09 0.32
C LEU A 66 -6.02 6.03 1.07
N CYS A 67 -6.17 6.85 2.12
CA CYS A 67 -7.40 6.87 2.90
C CYS A 67 -8.58 7.35 2.05
N GLU A 68 -8.45 8.53 1.43
CA GLU A 68 -9.55 9.17 0.69
C GLU A 68 -9.97 8.39 -0.57
N LYS A 69 -9.01 7.83 -1.32
CA LYS A 69 -9.30 7.20 -2.62
C LYS A 69 -9.63 5.71 -2.54
N VAL A 70 -9.25 5.05 -1.44
CA VAL A 70 -9.33 3.59 -1.32
C VAL A 70 -10.02 3.16 -0.03
N LEU A 71 -9.46 3.53 1.13
CA LEU A 71 -9.91 2.96 2.41
C LEU A 71 -11.26 3.50 2.87
N GLU A 72 -11.53 4.78 2.67
CA GLU A 72 -12.84 5.39 2.96
C GLU A 72 -13.96 4.76 2.08
N PRO A 73 -13.79 4.63 0.75
CA PRO A 73 -14.74 3.88 -0.07
C PRO A 73 -14.94 2.42 0.35
N ILE A 74 -13.86 1.70 0.70
CA ILE A 74 -13.97 0.31 1.19
C ILE A 74 -14.79 0.29 2.49
N LEU A 75 -14.48 1.19 3.42
CA LEU A 75 -15.18 1.28 4.71
C LEU A 75 -16.66 1.61 4.53
N GLU A 76 -16.98 2.54 3.62
CA GLU A 76 -18.35 2.93 3.30
C GLU A 76 -19.14 1.77 2.67
N HIS A 77 -18.52 1.00 1.79
CA HIS A 77 -19.21 -0.05 1.05
C HIS A 77 -19.30 -1.39 1.79
N PHE A 78 -18.20 -1.82 2.41
CA PHE A 78 -18.07 -3.15 3.04
C PHE A 78 -18.08 -3.11 4.57
N GLY A 79 -17.98 -1.94 5.18
CA GLY A 79 -17.85 -1.80 6.61
C GLY A 79 -16.42 -2.00 7.10
N GLN A 80 -16.30 -2.37 8.38
CA GLN A 80 -15.03 -2.31 9.10
C GLN A 80 -14.01 -3.33 8.61
N PHE A 81 -12.73 -2.95 8.72
CA PHE A 81 -11.57 -3.79 8.46
C PHE A 81 -10.44 -3.42 9.42
N ALA A 82 -9.49 -4.34 9.61
CA ALA A 82 -8.25 -4.05 10.33
C ALA A 82 -7.14 -3.68 9.34
N VAL A 83 -6.34 -2.66 9.67
CA VAL A 83 -5.03 -2.45 9.03
C VAL A 83 -4.04 -3.40 9.69
N THR A 84 -3.49 -4.35 8.92
CA THR A 84 -2.58 -5.38 9.45
C THR A 84 -1.13 -5.03 9.22
N PHE A 85 -0.82 -4.28 8.16
CA PHE A 85 0.52 -3.76 7.89
C PHE A 85 0.46 -2.56 6.94
N ALA A 86 1.32 -1.57 7.13
CA ALA A 86 1.25 -0.33 6.36
C ALA A 86 2.62 0.33 6.17
N TYR A 87 2.94 1.40 6.89
CA TYR A 87 4.21 2.10 6.73
C TYR A 87 5.36 1.33 7.39
N GLN A 88 6.50 1.27 6.71
CA GLN A 88 7.74 0.72 7.26
C GLN A 88 8.93 1.67 7.02
N SER A 89 9.59 2.06 8.11
CA SER A 89 10.77 2.92 8.10
C SER A 89 11.96 2.26 7.43
N ARG A 90 12.77 3.08 6.75
CA ARG A 90 14.06 2.67 6.20
C ARG A 90 15.00 2.09 7.26
N GLU A 91 15.00 2.70 8.45
CA GLU A 91 15.78 2.25 9.61
C GLU A 91 15.56 0.76 9.88
N THR A 92 14.30 0.31 9.83
CA THR A 92 13.96 -1.09 10.04
C THR A 92 14.32 -1.97 8.84
N LEU A 93 14.01 -1.52 7.63
CA LEU A 93 14.24 -2.29 6.40
C LEU A 93 15.73 -2.54 6.12
N GLU A 94 16.56 -1.55 6.39
CA GLU A 94 17.98 -1.55 6.05
C GLU A 94 18.89 -1.74 7.27
N HIS A 95 18.34 -2.23 8.40
CA HIS A 95 19.07 -2.35 9.66
C HIS A 95 20.34 -3.22 9.56
N ARG A 96 20.39 -4.19 8.64
CA ARG A 96 21.57 -5.05 8.37
C ARG A 96 22.36 -4.68 7.13
N TRP A 97 22.02 -3.57 6.46
CA TRP A 97 22.71 -3.20 5.22
C TRP A 97 23.98 -2.43 5.55
N SER A 98 25.09 -2.83 4.92
CA SER A 98 26.32 -2.04 4.94
C SER A 98 26.11 -0.71 4.18
N PRO A 99 26.95 0.32 4.42
CA PRO A 99 26.92 1.56 3.66
C PRO A 99 26.98 1.33 2.13
N GLU A 100 27.82 0.40 1.68
CA GLU A 100 27.99 0.04 0.27
C GLU A 100 26.71 -0.57 -0.29
N LYS A 101 26.07 -1.48 0.47
CA LYS A 101 24.79 -2.08 0.07
C LYS A 101 23.69 -1.04 -0.05
N ARG A 102 23.60 -0.08 0.89
CA ARG A 102 22.64 1.03 0.82
C ARG A 102 22.87 1.90 -0.41
N GLN A 103 24.13 2.18 -0.74
CA GLN A 103 24.48 2.97 -1.92
C GLN A 103 24.12 2.24 -3.22
N ALA A 104 24.47 0.96 -3.33
CA ALA A 104 24.16 0.12 -4.49
C ALA A 104 22.65 -0.07 -4.68
N ASN A 105 21.88 -0.04 -3.60
CA ASN A 105 20.43 -0.26 -3.57
C ASN A 105 19.65 1.02 -3.23
N ARG A 106 20.16 2.19 -3.63
CA ARG A 106 19.49 3.48 -3.34
C ARG A 106 18.03 3.51 -3.80
N TYR A 107 17.70 2.75 -4.84
CA TYR A 107 16.34 2.62 -5.39
C TYR A 107 15.61 1.31 -5.04
N SER A 108 16.20 0.42 -4.23
CA SER A 108 15.53 -0.82 -3.82
C SER A 108 14.31 -0.49 -2.97
N SER A 109 13.12 -0.56 -3.56
CA SER A 109 11.89 -0.14 -2.89
C SER A 109 11.23 -1.31 -2.19
N ASN A 110 11.23 -1.30 -0.85
CA ASN A 110 10.16 -2.01 -0.15
C ASN A 110 8.86 -1.23 -0.41
N PRO A 111 7.79 -1.89 -0.87
CA PRO A 111 6.56 -1.20 -1.23
C PRO A 111 5.82 -0.58 -0.02
N HIS A 112 6.16 -0.97 1.20
CA HIS A 112 5.65 -0.37 2.44
C HIS A 112 6.42 0.88 2.89
N GLN A 113 7.50 1.25 2.20
CA GLN A 113 8.24 2.49 2.49
C GLN A 113 7.71 3.65 1.63
N TRP A 114 6.66 4.31 2.13
CA TRP A 114 5.91 5.33 1.37
C TRP A 114 6.72 6.60 1.05
N ASP A 115 7.80 6.83 1.80
CA ASP A 115 8.64 8.03 1.72
C ASP A 115 9.99 7.83 1.01
N ARG A 116 10.22 6.67 0.38
CA ARG A 116 11.50 6.40 -0.31
C ARG A 116 11.69 7.24 -1.57
N GLY A 117 10.61 7.79 -2.12
CA GLY A 117 10.64 8.56 -3.37
C GLY A 117 10.87 7.73 -4.62
N THR A 118 10.40 6.47 -4.65
CA THR A 118 10.47 5.58 -5.83
C THR A 118 9.95 6.23 -7.11
N PHE A 119 8.93 7.08 -6.99
CA PHE A 119 8.38 7.89 -8.08
C PHE A 119 8.66 9.39 -7.88
N GLY A 120 9.84 9.73 -7.36
CA GLY A 120 10.19 11.09 -6.96
C GLY A 120 9.22 11.60 -5.88
N LYS A 121 8.56 12.73 -6.15
CA LYS A 121 7.57 13.33 -5.24
C LYS A 121 6.14 12.81 -5.46
N ALA A 122 5.93 11.92 -6.43
CA ALA A 122 4.61 11.39 -6.71
C ALA A 122 4.13 10.45 -5.58
N ILE A 123 2.82 10.30 -5.49
CA ILE A 123 2.19 9.57 -4.40
C ILE A 123 2.23 8.07 -4.65
N TYR A 124 2.82 7.35 -3.69
CA TYR A 124 2.88 5.91 -3.66
C TYR A 124 2.62 5.42 -2.23
N ALA A 125 1.75 4.43 -2.07
CA ALA A 125 1.51 3.81 -0.77
C ALA A 125 1.09 2.35 -0.95
N ARG A 126 1.40 1.54 0.05
CA ARG A 126 0.89 0.18 0.20
C ARG A 126 0.38 -0.07 1.60
N VAL A 127 -0.76 -0.74 1.69
CA VAL A 127 -1.38 -1.17 2.94
C VAL A 127 -1.91 -2.59 2.79
N ASP A 128 -1.84 -3.33 3.88
CA ASP A 128 -2.44 -4.63 4.05
C ASP A 128 -3.63 -4.48 5.00
N ILE A 129 -4.79 -4.96 4.57
CA ILE A 129 -6.02 -4.92 5.36
C ILE A 129 -6.63 -6.32 5.48
N LEU A 130 -7.33 -6.56 6.59
CA LEU A 130 -8.21 -7.70 6.79
C LEU A 130 -9.66 -7.20 6.77
N PRO A 131 -10.38 -7.33 5.64
CA PRO A 131 -11.80 -6.98 5.58
C PRO A 131 -12.62 -7.95 6.41
N PHE A 132 -13.33 -7.48 7.43
CA PHE A 132 -14.08 -8.36 8.32
C PHE A 132 -15.24 -9.07 7.60
N CYS A 133 -15.87 -8.41 6.63
CA CYS A 133 -16.88 -9.06 5.79
C CYS A 133 -16.33 -10.27 5.02
N VAL A 134 -15.04 -10.29 4.68
CA VAL A 134 -14.39 -11.43 4.02
C VAL A 134 -13.98 -12.47 5.06
N GLU A 135 -13.41 -12.05 6.19
CA GLU A 135 -13.02 -12.94 7.29
C GLU A 135 -14.22 -13.72 7.85
N ASP A 136 -15.36 -13.04 8.01
CA ASP A 136 -16.60 -13.61 8.52
C ASP A 136 -17.39 -14.40 7.47
N GLY A 137 -16.89 -14.45 6.22
CA GLY A 137 -17.53 -15.19 5.12
C GLY A 137 -18.81 -14.55 4.56
N LEU A 138 -19.09 -13.28 4.87
CA LEU A 138 -20.24 -12.53 4.35
C LEU A 138 -20.07 -12.14 2.88
N VAL A 139 -18.83 -11.90 2.45
CA VAL A 139 -18.44 -11.56 1.08
C VAL A 139 -17.25 -12.42 0.67
N THR A 140 -17.28 -12.99 -0.53
CA THR A 140 -16.13 -13.78 -1.02
C THR A 140 -14.94 -12.88 -1.37
N LYS A 141 -13.72 -13.42 -1.30
CA LYS A 141 -12.51 -12.71 -1.77
C LYS A 141 -12.66 -12.18 -3.21
N LYS A 142 -13.37 -12.93 -4.06
CA LYS A 142 -13.60 -12.57 -5.46
C LYS A 142 -14.55 -11.38 -5.61
N GLU A 143 -15.63 -11.34 -4.82
CA GLU A 143 -16.55 -10.20 -4.82
C GLU A 143 -15.87 -8.93 -4.29
N PHE A 144 -15.17 -9.03 -3.16
CA PHE A 144 -14.40 -7.93 -2.58
C PHE A 144 -13.36 -7.41 -3.57
N GLY A 145 -12.53 -8.30 -4.12
CA GLY A 145 -11.47 -7.93 -5.05
C GLY A 145 -12.00 -7.37 -6.36
N LYS A 146 -13.08 -7.93 -6.93
CA LYS A 146 -13.72 -7.40 -8.14
C LYS A 146 -14.25 -5.99 -7.89
N TRP A 147 -14.95 -5.76 -6.77
CA TRP A 147 -15.45 -4.42 -6.44
C TRP A 147 -14.30 -3.42 -6.34
N CYS A 148 -13.25 -3.75 -5.59
CA CYS A 148 -12.06 -2.92 -5.45
C CYS A 148 -11.45 -2.56 -6.81
N MET A 149 -11.18 -3.54 -7.67
CA MET A 149 -10.54 -3.32 -8.96
C MET A 149 -11.43 -2.58 -9.97
N TYR A 150 -12.76 -2.64 -9.83
CA TYR A 150 -13.70 -1.98 -10.74
C TYR A 150 -14.06 -0.57 -10.30
N LYS A 151 -14.06 -0.31 -8.98
CA LYS A 151 -14.59 0.93 -8.40
C LYS A 151 -13.52 1.87 -7.87
N LEU A 152 -12.28 1.42 -7.68
CA LEU A 152 -11.22 2.20 -7.03
C LEU A 152 -9.98 2.37 -7.91
N ASP A 153 -9.24 3.44 -7.63
CA ASP A 153 -7.98 3.78 -8.30
C ASP A 153 -6.82 2.98 -7.67
N ILE A 154 -6.85 1.65 -7.78
CA ILE A 154 -5.83 0.72 -7.26
C ILE A 154 -4.79 0.37 -8.33
N ASP A 155 -3.51 0.46 -8.00
CA ASP A 155 -2.40 -0.02 -8.85
C ASP A 155 -2.30 -1.55 -8.84
N LEU A 156 -2.22 -2.12 -7.64
CA LEU A 156 -2.03 -3.55 -7.44
C LEU A 156 -2.83 -4.00 -6.22
N LEU A 157 -3.67 -5.01 -6.44
CA LEU A 157 -4.36 -5.76 -5.41
C LEU A 157 -3.77 -7.16 -5.32
N MET A 158 -3.37 -7.60 -4.13
CA MET A 158 -2.91 -8.97 -3.92
C MET A 158 -3.59 -9.58 -2.71
N HIS A 159 -3.80 -10.88 -2.74
CA HIS A 159 -4.16 -11.66 -1.57
C HIS A 159 -3.54 -13.05 -1.66
N TRP A 160 -3.66 -13.82 -0.57
CA TRP A 160 -3.16 -15.17 -0.51
C TRP A 160 -4.30 -16.18 -0.60
N HIS A 161 -4.02 -17.36 -1.12
CA HIS A 161 -5.00 -18.43 -1.27
C HIS A 161 -5.59 -18.81 0.09
N ARG A 162 -4.74 -18.92 1.11
CA ARG A 162 -5.09 -19.36 2.48
C ARG A 162 -5.35 -18.23 3.48
N GLY A 163 -5.31 -16.97 3.05
CA GLY A 163 -5.50 -15.81 3.93
C GLY A 163 -6.50 -14.81 3.36
N ASN A 164 -7.13 -14.07 4.25
CA ASN A 164 -8.11 -13.03 3.90
C ASN A 164 -7.53 -11.61 3.95
N ILE A 165 -6.20 -11.50 4.06
CA ILE A 165 -5.50 -10.22 3.98
C ILE A 165 -5.38 -9.81 2.51
N PHE A 166 -5.76 -8.55 2.24
CA PHE A 166 -5.56 -7.88 0.97
C PHE A 166 -4.46 -6.84 1.07
N CYS A 167 -3.45 -6.97 0.23
CA CYS A 167 -2.39 -5.99 0.03
C CYS A 167 -2.79 -5.07 -1.13
N ILE A 168 -2.93 -3.78 -0.85
CA ILE A 168 -3.44 -2.77 -1.77
C ILE A 168 -2.35 -1.72 -1.99
N THR A 169 -2.03 -1.45 -3.25
CA THR A 169 -1.08 -0.42 -3.65
C THR A 169 -1.78 0.69 -4.44
N ILE A 170 -1.40 1.93 -4.18
CA ILE A 170 -1.67 3.09 -5.05
C ILE A 170 -0.34 3.63 -5.59
N SER A 171 -0.34 4.09 -6.84
CA SER A 171 0.85 4.63 -7.51
C SER A 171 0.43 5.62 -8.61
N PRO A 172 1.32 6.52 -9.06
CA PRO A 172 0.97 7.53 -10.06
C PRO A 172 0.76 6.95 -11.46
N ARG A 173 1.36 5.80 -11.72
CA ARG A 173 1.13 4.97 -12.90
C ARG A 173 0.55 3.68 -12.32
N PRO A 174 -0.73 3.35 -12.51
CA PRO A 174 -1.33 2.14 -11.95
C PRO A 174 -1.33 0.98 -12.95
N ARG A 175 -0.75 -0.16 -12.57
CA ARG A 175 -0.70 -1.40 -13.36
C ARG A 175 -2.06 -2.06 -13.49
N ARG A 176 -3.00 -1.75 -12.60
CA ARG A 176 -4.33 -2.38 -12.51
C ARG A 176 -4.24 -3.90 -12.49
N ALA A 177 -3.40 -4.43 -11.61
CA ALA A 177 -3.20 -5.86 -11.48
C ALA A 177 -3.89 -6.41 -10.23
N TRP A 178 -4.46 -7.61 -10.34
CA TRP A 178 -5.05 -8.36 -9.23
C TRP A 178 -4.53 -9.78 -9.23
N ILE A 179 -3.88 -10.17 -8.13
CA ILE A 179 -3.16 -11.45 -8.00
C ILE A 179 -3.61 -12.21 -6.75
N GLU A 180 -3.77 -13.51 -6.90
CA GLU A 180 -3.76 -14.46 -5.77
C GLU A 180 -2.42 -15.20 -5.72
N TRP A 181 -1.79 -15.26 -4.56
CA TRP A 181 -0.59 -16.07 -4.29
C TRP A 181 -0.96 -17.39 -3.61
N GLY A 182 -0.43 -18.50 -4.10
CA GLY A 182 -0.63 -19.84 -3.52
C GLY A 182 0.68 -20.48 -3.03
N ASP A 183 0.54 -21.64 -2.40
CA ASP A 183 1.66 -22.42 -1.87
C ASP A 183 1.90 -23.68 -2.70
N THR A 184 3.02 -23.71 -3.43
CA THR A 184 3.37 -24.85 -4.29
C THR A 184 3.67 -26.13 -3.50
N SER A 185 4.04 -26.02 -2.21
CA SER A 185 4.23 -27.20 -1.35
C SER A 185 2.91 -27.92 -1.02
N LEU A 186 1.77 -27.25 -1.26
CA LEU A 186 0.42 -27.77 -1.05
C LEU A 186 -0.32 -28.02 -2.37
N ASN A 187 0.42 -28.22 -3.48
CA ASN A 187 -0.11 -28.40 -4.84
C ASN A 187 -0.99 -27.23 -5.35
N GLN A 188 -0.77 -26.01 -4.86
CA GLN A 188 -1.46 -24.82 -5.36
C GLN A 188 -0.62 -24.12 -6.43
N PRO A 189 -1.24 -23.40 -7.38
CA PRO A 189 -0.50 -22.50 -8.25
C PRO A 189 0.27 -21.47 -7.42
N LYS A 190 1.54 -21.22 -7.77
CA LYS A 190 2.34 -20.17 -7.11
C LYS A 190 1.65 -18.81 -7.19
N ARG A 191 1.04 -18.52 -8.35
CA ARG A 191 0.39 -17.25 -8.66
C ARG A 191 -0.78 -17.49 -9.61
N THR A 192 -1.89 -16.80 -9.35
CA THR A 192 -3.04 -16.71 -10.25
C THR A 192 -3.30 -15.24 -10.57
N ASP A 193 -3.26 -14.87 -11.85
CA ASP A 193 -3.52 -13.51 -12.31
C ASP A 193 -5.03 -13.36 -12.59
N LEU A 194 -5.74 -12.71 -11.66
CA LEU A 194 -7.20 -12.49 -11.74
C LEU A 194 -7.53 -11.27 -12.60
N MET A 195 -6.66 -10.26 -12.59
CA MET A 195 -6.63 -9.14 -13.52
C MET A 195 -5.17 -8.84 -13.85
N GLY A 196 -4.77 -8.99 -15.11
CA GLY A 196 -3.38 -8.85 -15.55
C GLY A 196 -3.31 -8.73 -17.06
N THR A 197 -2.17 -9.07 -17.67
CA THR A 197 -1.94 -8.90 -19.12
C THR A 197 -3.07 -9.45 -19.98
N ARG A 198 -3.50 -10.69 -19.73
CA ARG A 198 -4.62 -11.32 -20.44
C ARG A 198 -5.92 -10.53 -20.31
N TYR A 199 -6.25 -10.07 -19.10
CA TYR A 199 -7.46 -9.26 -18.90
C TYR A 199 -7.41 -7.98 -19.73
N TRP A 200 -6.28 -7.26 -19.70
CA TRP A 200 -6.17 -5.98 -20.37
C TRP A 200 -6.04 -6.07 -21.90
N GLN A 201 -5.47 -7.16 -22.43
CA GLN A 201 -5.24 -7.33 -23.86
C GLN A 201 -6.35 -8.11 -24.58
N GLU A 202 -6.98 -9.08 -23.91
CA GLU A 202 -7.97 -9.95 -24.54
C GLU A 202 -9.39 -9.70 -24.04
N ILE A 203 -9.58 -9.47 -22.74
CA ILE A 203 -10.92 -9.38 -22.13
C ILE A 203 -11.45 -7.95 -22.22
N TYR A 204 -10.72 -6.98 -21.68
CA TYR A 204 -11.13 -5.58 -21.58
C TYR A 204 -11.59 -4.97 -22.92
N PRO A 205 -10.91 -5.18 -24.06
CA PRO A 205 -11.34 -4.64 -25.35
C PRO A 205 -12.72 -5.15 -25.79
N THR A 206 -13.10 -6.35 -25.35
CA THR A 206 -14.38 -6.99 -25.69
C THR A 206 -15.52 -6.63 -24.73
N LEU A 207 -15.22 -6.01 -23.58
CA LEU A 207 -16.25 -5.64 -22.61
C LEU A 207 -17.12 -4.48 -23.11
N PRO A 208 -18.46 -4.57 -22.95
CA PRO A 208 -19.35 -3.43 -23.10
C PRO A 208 -18.93 -2.28 -22.19
N GLU A 209 -19.14 -1.03 -22.63
CA GLU A 209 -18.65 0.16 -21.91
C GLU A 209 -19.14 0.22 -20.46
N HIS A 210 -20.41 -0.13 -20.21
CA HIS A 210 -21.00 -0.12 -18.87
C HIS A 210 -20.45 -1.22 -17.93
N GLU A 211 -19.77 -2.22 -18.48
CA GLU A 211 -19.11 -3.30 -17.70
C GLU A 211 -17.62 -3.03 -17.45
N ARG A 212 -17.05 -1.96 -18.03
CA ARG A 212 -15.62 -1.67 -17.90
C ARG A 212 -15.27 -1.13 -16.51
N PRO A 213 -14.09 -1.47 -15.96
CA PRO A 213 -13.58 -0.85 -14.74
C PRO A 213 -13.52 0.67 -14.87
N ARG A 214 -13.92 1.40 -13.83
CA ARG A 214 -13.98 2.87 -13.82
C ARG A 214 -12.62 3.52 -14.12
N PHE A 215 -11.53 2.87 -13.70
CA PHE A 215 -10.18 3.41 -13.76
C PHE A 215 -9.29 2.68 -14.79
N ALA A 216 -9.89 2.18 -15.86
CA ALA A 216 -9.22 1.59 -17.00
C ALA A 216 -8.61 2.65 -17.96
N PRO A 217 -7.67 2.27 -18.85
CA PRO A 217 -6.97 0.98 -18.87
C PRO A 217 -5.76 0.94 -17.92
N SER A 218 -5.13 -0.23 -17.80
CA SER A 218 -3.80 -0.36 -17.20
C SER A 218 -2.75 0.45 -17.98
N CYS A 219 -1.86 1.16 -17.27
CA CYS A 219 -0.75 1.86 -17.91
C CYS A 219 0.41 0.93 -18.36
N THR A 220 0.42 -0.33 -17.91
CA THR A 220 1.43 -1.34 -18.30
C THR A 220 0.85 -2.45 -19.16
N GLY A 221 -0.39 -2.27 -19.65
CA GLY A 221 -1.12 -3.34 -20.34
C GLY A 221 -1.32 -4.59 -19.47
N GLY A 222 -1.33 -4.43 -18.14
CA GLY A 222 -1.49 -5.51 -17.17
C GLY A 222 -0.18 -6.16 -16.69
N SER A 223 0.97 -5.71 -17.16
CA SER A 223 2.27 -6.22 -16.67
C SER A 223 2.52 -5.77 -15.23
N LEU A 224 3.03 -6.70 -14.40
CA LEU A 224 3.50 -6.40 -13.05
C LEU A 224 4.79 -5.61 -13.03
N GLN A 225 5.58 -5.74 -14.10
CA GLN A 225 6.81 -4.99 -14.27
C GLN A 225 6.50 -3.65 -14.92
N TRP A 226 7.09 -2.61 -14.36
CA TRP A 226 7.23 -1.34 -15.04
C TRP A 226 8.17 -1.57 -16.22
N CYS A 227 7.65 -1.54 -17.45
CA CYS A 227 8.51 -1.28 -18.60
C CYS A 227 9.04 0.14 -18.39
N GLY A 228 10.37 0.29 -18.30
CA GLY A 228 10.99 1.60 -18.15
C GLY A 228 10.56 2.52 -19.29
N ASP A 229 10.47 3.81 -18.99
CA ASP A 229 10.60 4.81 -20.05
C ASP A 229 12.08 4.84 -20.51
#